data_AF-A0A8T7DH28-F1
#
_entry.id   AF-A0A8T7DH28-F1
#
_cell.length_a   1.000
_cell.length_b   1.000
_cell.length_c   1.000
_cell.angle_alpha   90.00
_cell.angle_beta   90.00
_cell.angle_gamma   90.00
#
_symmetry.space_group_name_H-M   'P 1'
#
loop_
_entity.id
_entity.type
_entity.pdbx_description
1 polymer ?
#
loop_
_entity_poly.entity_id
_entity_poly.type
_entity_poly.pdbx_seq_one_letter_code
_entity_poly.pdbx_strand_id
1 'polypeptide(L)'
;MHYRQIKKNGTIRYLLLWTLIGIVVGLAVLFIQGKIEITDFEFDNTSLLSKVQQPKSFSAAVSKAAPAVVTLNVQSLIEVPIQQEARQQLEQIFGKHLPDLMETKLHRSSGSGVILDTRGYV
;
A
#
# COMPACT_ATOMS: atom_id res chain seq x y z
N MET A 1 20.60 -78.54 -1.94
CA MET A 1 19.21 -79.00 -1.73
C MET A 1 18.48 -77.95 -0.92
N HIS A 2 17.30 -77.56 -1.40
CA HIS A 2 16.22 -76.85 -0.70
C HIS A 2 16.33 -75.37 -0.33
N TYR A 3 15.13 -74.77 -0.30
CA TYR A 3 14.76 -73.46 -0.82
C TYR A 3 13.79 -72.81 0.18
N ARG A 4 13.97 -71.50 0.45
CA ARG A 4 12.99 -70.51 0.98
C ARG A 4 12.25 -70.85 2.30
N GLN A 5 11.83 -69.90 3.13
CA GLN A 5 10.91 -68.80 2.83
C GLN A 5 10.97 -67.77 3.96
N ILE A 6 11.27 -66.52 3.64
CA ILE A 6 11.03 -65.40 4.56
C ILE A 6 9.68 -64.78 4.14
N LYS A 7 8.59 -65.26 4.75
CA LYS A 7 7.28 -64.59 4.72
C LYS A 7 7.36 -63.30 5.57
N LYS A 8 7.95 -62.23 5.04
CA LYS A 8 7.96 -60.88 5.66
C LYS A 8 7.19 -59.83 4.86
N ASN A 9 6.45 -60.26 3.84
CA ASN A 9 5.81 -59.34 2.90
C ASN A 9 4.49 -58.76 3.44
N GLY A 10 3.87 -59.38 4.46
CA GLY A 10 2.59 -58.92 5.02
C GLY A 10 2.72 -57.67 5.88
N THR A 11 3.69 -57.66 6.81
CA THR A 11 3.91 -56.55 7.74
C THR A 11 4.41 -55.28 7.04
N ILE A 12 5.32 -55.44 6.07
CA ILE A 12 5.84 -54.31 5.28
C ILE A 12 4.73 -53.70 4.41
N ARG A 13 3.86 -54.54 3.81
CA ARG A 13 2.69 -54.07 3.06
C ARG A 13 1.69 -53.31 3.94
N TYR A 14 1.46 -53.80 5.16
CA TYR A 14 0.56 -53.14 6.10
C TYR A 14 1.09 -51.77 6.54
N LEU A 15 2.39 -51.68 6.84
CA LEU A 15 3.03 -50.40 7.15
C LEU A 15 2.95 -49.44 5.96
N LEU A 16 3.31 -49.88 4.75
CA LEU A 16 3.21 -49.05 3.54
C LEU A 16 1.79 -48.52 3.28
N LEU A 17 0.78 -49.37 3.47
CA LEU A 17 -0.62 -48.98 3.26
C LEU A 17 -1.05 -47.90 4.26
N TRP A 18 -0.71 -48.07 5.54
CA TRP A 18 -1.01 -47.09 6.59
C TRP A 18 -0.29 -45.77 6.36
N THR A 19 0.98 -45.78 5.93
CA THR A 19 1.70 -44.55 5.60
C THR A 19 1.07 -43.85 4.40
N LEU A 20 0.65 -44.59 3.36
CA LEU A 20 -0.03 -44.03 2.19
C LEU A 20 -1.35 -43.35 2.60
N ILE A 21 -2.15 -44.01 3.44
CA ILE A 21 -3.41 -43.45 3.97
C ILE A 21 -3.13 -42.19 4.79
N GLY A 22 -2.11 -42.20 5.65
CA GLY A 22 -1.70 -41.03 6.41
C GLY A 22 -1.30 -39.84 5.54
N ILE A 23 -0.57 -40.08 4.44
CA ILE A 23 -0.19 -39.05 3.48
C ILE A 23 -1.43 -38.46 2.79
N VAL A 24 -2.36 -39.30 2.33
CA VAL A 24 -3.59 -38.85 1.67
C VAL A 24 -4.47 -38.03 2.62
N VAL A 25 -4.64 -38.50 3.85
CA VAL A 25 -5.42 -37.78 4.88
C VAL A 25 -4.72 -36.48 5.29
N GLY A 26 -3.40 -36.50 5.46
CA GLY A 26 -2.61 -35.31 5.77
C GLY A 26 -2.73 -34.24 4.67
N LEU A 27 -2.65 -34.65 3.40
CA LEU A 27 -2.89 -33.77 2.26
C LEU A 27 -4.33 -33.23 2.29
N ALA A 28 -5.35 -34.06 2.49
CA ALA A 28 -6.75 -33.62 2.55
C ALA A 28 -6.99 -32.57 3.66
N VAL A 29 -6.37 -32.74 4.83
CA VAL A 29 -6.44 -31.75 5.93
C VAL A 29 -5.73 -30.46 5.56
N LEU A 30 -4.56 -30.53 4.91
CA LEU A 30 -3.85 -29.35 4.39
C LEU A 30 -4.65 -28.58 3.32
N PHE A 31 -5.40 -29.32 2.48
CA PHE A 31 -6.35 -28.75 1.53
C PHE A 31 -7.50 -28.02 2.22
N ILE A 32 -8.12 -28.64 3.24
CA ILE A 32 -9.21 -28.02 4.01
C ILE A 32 -8.74 -26.78 4.77
N GLN A 33 -7.50 -26.78 5.28
CA GLN A 33 -6.90 -25.62 5.97
C GLN A 33 -6.47 -24.49 5.02
N GLY A 34 -6.58 -24.66 3.69
CA GLY A 34 -6.26 -23.62 2.71
C GLY A 34 -4.77 -23.24 2.65
N LYS A 35 -3.87 -24.09 3.17
CA LYS A 35 -2.42 -23.82 3.23
C LYS A 35 -1.67 -24.21 1.95
N ILE A 36 -2.34 -24.94 1.06
CA ILE A 36 -1.83 -25.33 -0.25
C ILE A 36 -2.85 -24.84 -1.29
N GLU A 37 -2.66 -23.62 -1.80
CA GLU A 37 -3.27 -23.23 -3.07
C GLU A 37 -2.55 -24.05 -4.16
N ILE A 38 -3.26 -25.02 -4.76
CA ILE A 38 -2.90 -25.44 -6.11
C ILE A 38 -2.95 -24.16 -6.92
N THR A 39 -1.84 -23.79 -7.54
CA THR A 39 -1.78 -22.65 -8.46
C THR A 39 -2.60 -23.05 -9.67
N ASP A 40 -3.90 -22.79 -9.59
CA ASP A 40 -4.83 -23.05 -10.67
C ASP A 40 -4.41 -22.21 -11.87
N PHE A 41 -4.14 -22.93 -12.96
CA PHE A 41 -4.07 -22.39 -14.29
C PHE A 41 -5.30 -21.53 -14.53
N GLU A 42 -5.03 -20.33 -15.00
CA GLU A 42 -5.95 -19.30 -15.46
C GLU A 42 -7.01 -19.92 -16.39
N PHE A 43 -8.16 -20.29 -15.83
CA PHE A 43 -9.38 -20.53 -16.60
C PHE A 43 -10.38 -19.44 -16.25
N ASP A 44 -10.60 -18.64 -17.26
CA ASP A 44 -11.41 -17.44 -17.29
C ASP A 44 -12.91 -17.73 -17.12
N ASN A 45 -13.60 -16.71 -16.61
CA ASN A 45 -15.05 -16.50 -16.64
C ASN A 45 -15.92 -17.07 -15.51
N THR A 46 -16.53 -16.12 -14.79
CA THR A 46 -17.78 -16.17 -14.01
C THR A 46 -17.75 -16.71 -12.57
N SER A 47 -17.31 -15.85 -11.64
CA SER A 47 -17.91 -15.82 -10.30
C SER A 47 -17.89 -14.40 -9.73
N LEU A 48 -18.88 -13.62 -10.15
CA LEU A 48 -19.32 -12.40 -9.48
C LEU A 48 -19.97 -12.77 -8.14
N LEU A 49 -19.19 -13.06 -7.10
CA LEU A 49 -19.61 -12.97 -5.70
C LEU A 49 -18.42 -13.21 -4.77
N SER A 50 -17.99 -12.13 -4.11
CA SER A 50 -17.30 -12.17 -2.81
C SER A 50 -15.91 -12.81 -2.76
N LYS A 51 -15.01 -12.48 -3.68
CA LYS A 51 -13.57 -12.56 -3.40
C LYS A 51 -13.10 -11.18 -2.96
N VAL A 52 -13.19 -10.90 -1.65
CA VAL A 52 -12.34 -9.86 -1.05
C VAL A 52 -10.93 -10.39 -1.15
N GLN A 53 -10.32 -10.17 -2.31
CA GLN A 53 -8.94 -10.49 -2.60
C GLN A 53 -8.13 -9.72 -1.56
N GLN A 54 -7.59 -10.41 -0.57
CA GLN A 54 -6.69 -9.77 0.38
C GLN A 54 -5.59 -9.08 -0.44
N PRO A 55 -5.35 -7.76 -0.23
CA PRO A 55 -4.40 -7.04 -1.05
C PRO A 55 -3.03 -7.69 -0.87
N LYS A 56 -2.53 -8.35 -1.92
CA LYS A 56 -1.24 -9.04 -1.91
C LYS A 56 -0.07 -8.09 -1.60
N SER A 57 -0.26 -6.78 -1.72
CA SER A 57 0.70 -5.74 -1.36
C SER A 57 0.03 -4.35 -1.31
N PHE A 58 0.50 -3.48 -0.42
CA PHE A 58 0.13 -2.05 -0.39
C PHE A 58 0.53 -1.31 -1.67
N SER A 59 1.50 -1.83 -2.43
CA SER A 59 1.92 -1.24 -3.71
C SER A 59 0.78 -1.17 -4.73
N ALA A 60 -0.16 -2.12 -4.69
CA ALA A 60 -1.32 -2.11 -5.59
C ALA A 60 -2.26 -0.93 -5.29
N ALA A 61 -2.47 -0.62 -4.00
CA ALA A 61 -3.28 0.52 -3.58
C ALA A 61 -2.57 1.85 -3.93
N VAL A 62 -1.26 1.93 -3.68
CA VAL A 62 -0.47 3.12 -4.03
C VAL A 62 -0.44 3.33 -5.54
N SER A 63 -0.22 2.28 -6.35
CA SER A 63 -0.21 2.39 -7.80
C SER A 63 -1.56 2.84 -8.37
N LYS A 64 -2.67 2.46 -7.72
CA LYS A 64 -4.01 2.88 -8.12
C LYS A 64 -4.33 4.32 -7.71
N ALA A 65 -3.81 4.76 -6.56
CA ALA A 65 -4.03 6.11 -6.04
C ALA A 65 -3.05 7.15 -6.62
N ALA A 66 -1.83 6.75 -6.97
CA ALA A 66 -0.75 7.66 -7.40
C ALA A 66 -1.13 8.60 -8.56
N PRO A 67 -1.87 8.17 -9.61
CA PRO A 67 -2.28 9.07 -10.68
C PRO A 67 -3.24 10.19 -10.24
N ALA A 68 -3.96 10.01 -9.12
CA ALA A 68 -4.88 11.01 -8.59
C ALA A 68 -4.21 11.99 -7.62
N VAL A 69 -2.98 11.73 -7.18
CA VAL A 69 -2.25 12.62 -6.26
C VAL A 69 -1.48 13.66 -7.08
N VAL A 70 -1.73 14.93 -6.82
CA VAL A 70 -1.10 16.07 -7.51
C VAL A 70 -0.27 16.91 -6.57
N THR A 71 0.80 17.51 -7.09
CA THR A 71 1.59 18.50 -6.37
C THR A 71 0.94 19.87 -6.52
N LEU A 72 0.66 20.53 -5.40
CA LEU A 72 0.12 21.88 -5.34
C LEU A 72 1.25 22.86 -5.02
N ASN A 73 1.37 23.90 -5.84
CA ASN A 73 2.28 25.00 -5.59
C ASN A 73 1.51 26.32 -5.65
N VAL A 74 1.39 26.98 -4.50
CA VAL A 74 0.63 28.21 -4.34
C VAL A 74 1.61 29.38 -4.21
N GLN A 75 1.38 30.41 -5.02
CA GLN A 75 2.09 31.67 -4.93
C GLN A 75 1.08 32.77 -4.71
N SER A 76 1.19 33.47 -3.59
CA SER A 76 0.32 34.60 -3.24
C SER A 76 1.14 35.78 -2.77
N LEU A 77 0.70 36.98 -3.11
CA LEU A 77 1.23 38.20 -2.51
C LEU A 77 0.47 38.44 -1.22
N ILE A 78 1.20 38.53 -0.11
CA ILE A 78 0.63 38.84 1.21
C ILE A 78 1.25 40.12 1.74
N GLU A 79 0.45 40.93 2.42
CA GLU A 79 0.92 42.08 3.17
C GLU A 79 1.38 41.61 4.54
N VAL A 80 2.66 41.81 4.85
CA VAL A 80 3.24 41.50 6.15
C VAL A 80 3.85 42.76 6.76
N PRO A 81 3.79 42.93 8.08
CA PRO A 81 4.38 44.09 8.73
C PRO A 81 5.88 44.15 8.40
N ILE A 82 6.38 45.35 8.10
CA ILE A 82 7.81 45.56 7.86
C ILE A 82 8.62 45.10 9.07
N GLN A 83 9.83 44.57 8.81
CA GLN A 83 10.75 44.20 9.89
C GLN A 83 11.09 45.44 10.74
N GLN A 84 11.20 45.23 12.05
CA GLN A 84 11.44 46.31 13.02
C GLN A 84 12.73 47.09 12.71
N GLU A 85 13.76 46.45 12.16
CA GLU A 85 15.01 47.10 11.76
C GLU A 85 14.83 48.07 10.60
N ALA A 86 14.08 47.67 9.56
CA ALA A 86 13.75 48.54 8.42
C ALA A 86 12.90 49.73 8.88
N ARG A 87 11.96 49.49 9.80
CA ARG A 87 11.13 50.54 10.40
C ARG A 87 11.97 51.59 11.11
N GLN A 88 12.95 51.18 11.91
CA GLN A 88 13.85 52.11 12.63
C GLN A 88 14.68 52.97 11.67
N GLN A 89 15.14 52.41 10.55
CA GLN A 89 15.86 53.18 9.52
C GLN A 89 14.94 54.21 8.84
N LEU A 90 13.71 53.81 8.52
CA LEU A 90 12.70 54.73 8.00
C LEU A 90 12.34 55.82 9.03
N GLU A 91 12.24 55.50 10.31
CA GLU A 91 12.00 56.46 11.40
C GLU A 91 13.12 57.48 11.55
N GLN A 92 14.37 57.09 11.29
CA GLN A 92 15.53 57.99 11.32
C GLN A 92 15.52 59.00 10.15
N ILE A 93 14.97 58.62 8.99
CA ILE A 93 14.96 59.45 7.78
C ILE A 93 13.67 60.29 7.67
N PHE A 94 12.52 59.70 8.00
CA PHE A 94 11.20 60.31 7.82
C PHE A 94 10.54 60.78 9.13
N GLY A 95 11.14 60.51 10.28
CA GLY A 95 10.65 60.90 11.61
C GLY A 95 9.66 59.90 12.23
N LYS A 96 9.28 60.14 13.49
CA LYS A 96 8.53 59.21 14.36
C LYS A 96 7.04 58.95 13.99
N HIS A 97 6.56 59.44 12.86
CA HIS A 97 5.14 59.39 12.48
C HIS A 97 4.91 58.55 11.22
N LEU A 98 5.55 57.37 11.15
CA LEU A 98 5.30 56.45 10.05
C LEU A 98 3.96 55.73 10.27
N PRO A 99 3.05 55.75 9.29
CA PRO A 99 1.85 54.91 9.30
C PRO A 99 2.24 53.43 9.36
N ASP A 100 1.30 52.54 9.65
CA ASP A 100 1.59 51.11 9.69
C ASP A 100 2.01 50.62 8.30
N LEU A 101 3.32 50.41 8.12
CA LEU A 101 3.91 50.06 6.85
C LEU A 101 3.81 48.55 6.67
N MET A 102 3.00 48.14 5.70
CA MET A 102 2.92 46.76 5.27
C MET A 102 3.79 46.55 4.03
N GLU A 103 4.59 45.49 4.04
CA GLU A 103 5.43 45.07 2.92
C GLU A 103 4.71 43.95 2.17
N THR A 104 4.56 44.08 0.86
CA THR A 104 4.05 42.99 0.03
C THR A 104 5.15 41.95 -0.16
N LYS A 105 5.02 40.79 0.49
CA LYS A 105 5.92 39.65 0.30
C LYS A 105 5.29 38.55 -0.52
N LEU A 106 6.14 37.90 -1.31
CA LEU A 106 5.76 36.72 -2.07
C LEU A 106 5.76 35.52 -1.12
N HIS A 107 4.57 35.02 -0.81
CA HIS A 107 4.37 33.80 -0.03
C HIS A 107 4.28 32.61 -0.99
N ARG A 108 5.17 31.64 -0.81
CA ARG A 108 5.13 30.36 -1.53
C ARG A 108 4.78 29.25 -0.56
N SER A 109 3.82 28.42 -0.93
CA SER A 109 3.47 27.21 -0.19
C SER A 109 3.39 26.03 -1.16
N SER A 110 3.90 24.88 -0.75
CA SER A 110 3.87 23.67 -1.55
C SER A 110 3.27 22.51 -0.74
N GLY A 111 2.44 21.69 -1.37
CA GLY A 111 1.76 20.58 -0.72
C GLY A 111 1.30 19.51 -1.72
N SER A 112 0.55 18.53 -1.22
CA SER A 112 -0.07 17.48 -2.03
C SER A 112 -1.58 17.56 -1.94
N GLY A 113 -2.27 17.45 -3.08
CA GLY A 113 -3.71 17.32 -3.18
C GLY A 113 -4.11 16.00 -3.81
N VAL A 114 -5.38 15.61 -3.69
CA VAL A 114 -5.93 14.40 -4.30
C VAL A 114 -7.13 14.79 -5.16
N ILE A 115 -7.14 14.38 -6.42
CA ILE A 115 -8.27 14.61 -7.33
C ILE A 115 -9.45 13.73 -6.87
N LEU A 116 -10.56 14.37 -6.48
CA LEU A 116 -11.75 13.71 -5.95
C LEU A 116 -12.76 13.34 -7.05
N ASP A 117 -12.73 14.04 -8.19
CA ASP A 117 -13.69 13.88 -9.28
C ASP A 117 -13.01 14.03 -10.65
N THR A 118 -13.56 13.34 -11.65
CA THR A 118 -13.23 13.42 -13.09
C THR A 118 -13.31 14.83 -13.67
N ARG A 119 -14.02 15.76 -13.01
CA ARG A 119 -14.07 17.19 -13.35
C ARG A 119 -12.82 17.97 -12.91
N GLY A 120 -11.89 17.34 -12.21
CA GLY A 120 -10.61 17.95 -11.80
C GLY A 120 -10.67 18.71 -10.47
N TYR A 121 -11.62 18.41 -9.60
CA TYR A 121 -11.66 18.96 -8.23
C TYR A 121 -10.59 18.30 -7.36
N VAL A 122 -9.79 19.13 -6.67
CA VAL A 122 -8.69 18.74 -5.77
C VAL A 122 -9.00 19.21 -4.36
#